data_AF-K2E2K2-F1
#
_entry.id   AF-K2E2K2-F1
#
_cell.length_a   1.000
_cell.length_b   1.000
_cell.length_c   1.000
_cell.angle_alpha   90.00
_cell.angle_beta   90.00
_cell.angle_gamma   90.00
#
_symmetry.space_group_name_H-M   'P 1'
#
loop_
_entity.id
_entity.type
_entity.pdbx_description
1 polymer ?
#
loop_
_entity_poly.entity_id
_entity_poly.type
_entity_poly.pdbx_seq_one_letter_code
_entity_poly.pdbx_strand_id
1 'polypeptide(L)'
;MDTIAVIDFGGQYAHLIATRIRRLGVYTEILDSETPLEKLKAYAGIILSGGPSSVYEEGAPTIDPRVFELGRPVLGICYGHQLMTQLLGGKVEPGKGVGTEFGKAEIELKNTEGIFSSFMVGETTQVWMSHGDKVTALPRGFSILASSKDDPYSAVGDPSRHFYGIQFHTEVVHTLRGNEILSNFIESTGAKRAWNLGDFIEKSIHDIQNQVKDRNVFMLISGGVDSTVAYSLLVKALGPDRVYGMLVDTGFMRQGEIEEVKKALHSIGIHDLHVQDAKQEFYKDLEGVADPEKKREWIGYRFLEVQKEVAQSLHLDPERWLLGQGTIYPDTIESGGTKHASKIKTHHNRVPEIEALIQEGKVLEPLKELYKDEVREVGEKLGLPHDMVWRHPFPGPGLAVRI
;
A
#
# COMPACT_ATOMS: atom_id res chain seq x y z
N MET A 1 1.14 12.97 -13.53
CA MET A 1 -0.11 12.23 -13.24
C MET A 1 -0.76 12.93 -12.07
N ASP A 2 -2.08 13.06 -12.04
CA ASP A 2 -2.77 13.64 -10.88
C ASP A 2 -2.74 12.64 -9.73
N THR A 3 -2.45 13.12 -8.52
CA THR A 3 -2.28 12.28 -7.32
C THR A 3 -3.13 12.83 -6.18
N ILE A 4 -3.74 11.92 -5.41
CA ILE A 4 -4.43 12.24 -4.15
C ILE A 4 -3.57 11.83 -2.97
N ALA A 5 -3.39 12.75 -2.01
CA ALA A 5 -2.69 12.48 -0.76
C ALA A 5 -3.64 11.80 0.24
N VAL A 6 -3.19 10.73 0.89
CA VAL A 6 -3.87 10.11 2.03
C VAL A 6 -3.00 10.33 3.25
N ILE A 7 -3.43 11.20 4.14
CA ILE A 7 -2.73 11.48 5.40
C ILE A 7 -3.07 10.40 6.39
N ASP A 8 -2.07 9.64 6.84
CA ASP A 8 -2.22 8.58 7.82
C ASP A 8 -2.08 9.09 9.25
N PHE A 9 -3.11 8.88 10.06
CA PHE A 9 -3.15 9.19 11.49
C PHE A 9 -3.01 7.93 12.38
N GLY A 10 -2.46 6.83 11.85
CA GLY A 10 -2.19 5.59 12.59
C GLY A 10 -3.34 4.59 12.57
N GLY A 11 -4.25 4.70 11.60
CA GLY A 11 -5.38 3.80 11.43
C GLY A 11 -5.07 2.63 10.49
N GLN A 12 -5.78 1.50 10.64
CA GLN A 12 -5.64 0.33 9.74
C GLN A 12 -6.09 0.59 8.29
N TYR A 13 -6.76 1.72 8.05
CA TYR A 13 -7.52 1.94 6.83
C TYR A 13 -6.85 2.86 5.79
N ALA A 14 -5.74 3.53 6.10
CA ALA A 14 -5.06 4.41 5.15
C ALA A 14 -4.67 3.65 3.85
N HIS A 15 -4.12 2.44 3.98
CA HIS A 15 -3.84 1.56 2.84
C HIS A 15 -5.10 1.19 2.08
N LEU A 16 -6.21 0.91 2.76
CA LEU A 16 -7.45 0.52 2.10
C LEU A 16 -8.06 1.70 1.32
N ILE A 17 -8.03 2.91 1.87
CA ILE A 17 -8.44 4.15 1.19
C ILE A 17 -7.60 4.33 -0.09
N ALA A 18 -6.27 4.28 0.03
CA ALA A 18 -5.34 4.41 -1.08
C ALA A 18 -5.64 3.39 -2.20
N THR A 19 -5.76 2.11 -1.85
CA THR A 19 -6.09 1.05 -2.81
C THR A 19 -7.46 1.26 -3.47
N ARG A 20 -8.48 1.74 -2.75
CA ARG A 20 -9.81 2.01 -3.32
C ARG A 20 -9.79 3.13 -4.34
N ILE A 21 -9.09 4.22 -4.06
CA ILE A 21 -8.94 5.35 -4.99
C ILE A 21 -8.15 4.92 -6.24
N ARG A 22 -7.09 4.13 -6.09
CA ARG A 22 -6.33 3.56 -7.22
C ARG A 22 -7.19 2.69 -8.13
N ARG A 23 -8.04 1.84 -7.56
CA ARG A 23 -9.03 1.06 -8.33
C ARG A 23 -10.07 1.91 -9.05
N LEU A 24 -10.31 3.14 -8.57
CA LEU A 24 -11.16 4.13 -9.25
C LEU A 24 -10.39 4.92 -10.33
N GLY A 25 -9.11 4.65 -10.53
CA GLY A 25 -8.29 5.14 -11.63
C GLY A 25 -7.39 6.34 -11.30
N VAL A 26 -7.24 6.72 -10.02
CA VAL A 26 -6.37 7.85 -9.61
C VAL A 26 -5.26 7.37 -8.70
N TYR A 27 -4.02 7.78 -8.98
CA TYR A 27 -2.88 7.40 -8.14
C TYR A 27 -2.97 8.06 -6.77
N THR A 28 -2.46 7.36 -5.74
CA THR A 28 -2.45 7.86 -4.37
C THR A 28 -1.10 7.69 -3.72
N GLU A 29 -0.77 8.61 -2.82
CA GLU A 29 0.36 8.47 -1.91
C GLU A 29 -0.11 8.58 -0.46
N ILE A 30 0.36 7.65 0.37
CA ILE A 30 0.19 7.73 1.83
C ILE A 30 1.31 8.60 2.39
N LEU A 31 0.94 9.60 3.17
CA LEU A 31 1.83 10.58 3.75
C LEU A 31 1.64 10.64 5.27
N ASP A 32 2.72 10.97 5.99
CA ASP A 32 2.65 11.19 7.43
C ASP A 32 1.89 12.49 7.74
N SER A 33 1.22 12.52 8.89
CA SER A 33 0.53 13.69 9.43
C SER A 33 1.43 14.94 9.57
N GLU A 34 2.74 14.76 9.78
CA GLU A 34 3.75 15.81 9.88
C GLU A 34 4.26 16.30 8.50
N THR A 35 3.71 15.79 7.39
CA THR A 35 4.18 16.16 6.05
C THR A 35 4.12 17.68 5.84
N PRO A 36 5.23 18.31 5.41
CA PRO A 36 5.26 19.76 5.22
C PRO A 36 4.17 20.24 4.25
N LEU A 37 3.47 21.30 4.64
CA LEU A 37 2.37 21.91 3.88
C LEU A 37 2.73 22.18 2.41
N GLU A 38 3.97 22.61 2.14
CA GLU A 38 4.44 22.87 0.77
C GLU A 38 4.37 21.65 -0.14
N LYS A 39 4.61 20.44 0.40
CA LYS A 39 4.48 19.20 -0.39
C LYS A 39 3.02 18.93 -0.75
N LEU A 40 2.08 19.27 0.12
CA LEU A 40 0.65 19.01 -0.08
C LEU A 40 0.05 19.83 -1.23
N LYS A 41 0.70 20.93 -1.65
CA LYS A 41 0.25 21.75 -2.80
C LYS A 41 0.27 21.01 -4.13
N ALA A 42 1.11 19.98 -4.26
CA ALA A 42 1.27 19.20 -5.48
C ALA A 42 0.12 18.22 -5.74
N TYR A 43 -0.73 17.95 -4.74
CA TYR A 43 -1.81 16.97 -4.83
C TYR A 43 -3.11 17.62 -5.31
N ALA A 44 -3.91 16.86 -6.06
CA ALA A 44 -5.21 17.30 -6.56
C ALA A 44 -6.26 17.38 -5.44
N GLY A 45 -6.17 16.49 -4.45
CA GLY A 45 -7.01 16.46 -3.26
C GLY A 45 -6.34 15.74 -2.11
N ILE A 46 -6.90 15.92 -0.92
CA ILE A 46 -6.33 15.41 0.33
C ILE A 46 -7.39 14.60 1.09
N ILE A 47 -7.06 13.39 1.52
CA ILE A 47 -7.90 12.58 2.40
C ILE A 47 -7.22 12.51 3.76
N LEU A 48 -7.96 12.88 4.81
CA LEU A 48 -7.56 12.74 6.20
C LEU A 48 -8.11 11.40 6.71
N SER A 49 -7.25 10.42 6.99
CA SER A 49 -7.69 9.07 7.34
C SER A 49 -8.34 9.00 8.73
N GLY A 50 -8.90 7.82 9.04
CA GLY A 50 -9.21 7.45 10.41
C GLY A 50 -7.95 7.22 11.26
N GLY A 51 -8.13 7.12 12.57
CA GLY A 51 -7.10 6.86 13.56
C GLY A 51 -7.74 6.37 14.88
N PRO A 52 -6.98 5.70 15.76
CA PRO A 52 -7.51 5.15 17.00
C PRO A 52 -7.68 6.18 18.12
N SER A 53 -7.02 7.34 18.00
CA SER A 53 -6.96 8.37 19.05
C SER A 53 -8.21 9.23 19.11
N SER A 54 -8.44 9.86 20.27
CA SER A 54 -9.34 11.02 20.38
C SER A 54 -8.62 12.29 19.95
N VAL A 55 -9.30 13.22 19.28
CA VAL A 55 -8.69 14.48 18.80
C VAL A 55 -8.23 15.42 19.93
N TYR A 56 -8.65 15.17 21.17
CA TYR A 56 -8.23 15.92 22.36
C TYR A 56 -7.19 15.18 23.21
N GLU A 57 -6.83 13.96 22.83
CA GLU A 57 -5.82 13.19 23.55
C GLU A 57 -4.44 13.88 23.42
N GLU A 58 -3.68 13.91 24.51
CA GLU A 58 -2.34 14.50 24.49
C GLU A 58 -1.44 13.69 23.55
N GLY A 59 -0.82 14.37 22.58
CA GLY A 59 -0.02 13.71 21.55
C GLY A 59 -0.82 13.05 20.43
N ALA A 60 -2.14 13.29 20.34
CA ALA A 60 -2.95 12.84 19.21
C ALA A 60 -2.39 13.38 17.88
N PRO A 61 -2.29 12.53 16.84
CA PRO A 61 -1.80 12.95 15.52
C PRO A 61 -2.62 14.11 14.95
N THR A 62 -1.97 15.14 14.43
CA THR A 62 -2.63 16.33 13.86
C THR A 62 -1.97 16.76 12.56
N ILE A 63 -2.54 17.76 11.88
CA ILE A 63 -2.02 18.32 10.64
C ILE A 63 -1.97 19.84 10.73
N ASP A 64 -1.07 20.47 9.97
CA ASP A 64 -1.04 21.93 9.83
C ASP A 64 -2.39 22.47 9.34
N PRO A 65 -3.12 23.29 10.12
CA PRO A 65 -4.47 23.76 9.75
C PRO A 65 -4.50 24.57 8.45
N ARG A 66 -3.35 25.13 8.03
CA ARG A 66 -3.22 25.82 6.74
C ARG A 66 -3.44 24.90 5.53
N VAL A 67 -3.53 23.58 5.74
CA VAL A 67 -3.98 22.64 4.70
C VAL A 67 -5.33 23.03 4.10
N PHE A 68 -6.23 23.59 4.91
CA PHE A 68 -7.56 24.05 4.47
C PHE A 68 -7.51 25.41 3.73
N GLU A 69 -6.34 26.04 3.65
CA GLU A 69 -6.13 27.30 2.92
C GLU A 69 -5.52 27.06 1.53
N LEU A 70 -5.16 25.81 1.20
CA LEU A 70 -4.51 25.45 -0.08
C LEU A 70 -5.44 25.50 -1.29
N GLY A 71 -6.75 25.65 -1.08
CA GLY A 71 -7.74 25.59 -2.17
C GLY A 71 -7.87 24.22 -2.82
N ARG A 72 -7.52 23.14 -2.08
CA ARG A 72 -7.67 21.74 -2.51
C ARG A 72 -8.87 21.11 -1.81
N PRO A 73 -9.67 20.26 -2.48
CA PRO A 73 -10.71 19.49 -1.80
C PRO A 73 -10.13 18.59 -0.72
N VAL A 74 -10.86 18.47 0.40
CA VAL A 74 -10.45 17.65 1.54
C VAL A 74 -11.60 16.75 1.99
N LEU A 75 -11.32 15.46 2.14
CA LEU A 75 -12.24 14.48 2.73
C LEU A 75 -11.67 13.97 4.05
N GLY A 76 -12.37 14.21 5.16
CA GLY A 76 -12.08 13.63 6.46
C GLY A 76 -12.89 12.36 6.70
N ILE A 77 -12.23 11.28 7.12
CA ILE A 77 -12.88 9.99 7.42
C ILE A 77 -12.66 9.64 8.89
N CYS A 78 -13.76 9.42 9.62
CA CYS A 78 -13.76 9.13 11.05
C CYS A 78 -12.93 10.15 11.85
N TYR A 79 -11.74 9.78 12.34
CA TYR A 79 -10.80 10.70 13.00
C TYR A 79 -10.51 11.94 12.15
N GLY A 80 -10.28 11.79 10.84
CA GLY A 80 -10.05 12.92 9.94
C GLY A 80 -11.25 13.86 9.83
N HIS A 81 -12.48 13.35 9.96
CA HIS A 81 -13.70 14.16 10.02
C HIS A 81 -13.77 14.97 11.33
N GLN A 82 -13.42 14.33 12.45
CA GLN A 82 -13.39 14.97 13.77
C GLN A 82 -12.30 16.06 13.83
N LEU A 83 -11.09 15.72 13.35
CA LEU A 83 -9.95 16.64 13.31
C LEU A 83 -10.25 17.85 12.41
N MET A 84 -10.76 17.62 11.18
CA MET A 84 -11.19 18.70 10.30
C MET A 84 -12.20 19.62 11.00
N THR A 85 -13.19 19.03 11.66
CA THR A 85 -14.23 19.78 12.37
C THR A 85 -13.63 20.65 13.48
N GLN A 86 -12.77 20.08 14.32
CA GLN A 86 -12.10 20.80 15.41
C GLN A 86 -11.23 21.94 14.88
N LEU A 87 -10.39 21.68 13.87
CA LEU A 87 -9.45 22.67 13.31
C LEU A 87 -10.17 23.83 12.62
N LEU A 88 -11.38 23.62 12.11
CA LEU A 88 -12.21 24.66 11.50
C LEU A 88 -13.17 25.34 12.50
N GLY A 89 -13.01 25.09 13.80
CA GLY A 89 -13.74 25.77 14.87
C GLY A 89 -15.10 25.17 15.24
N GLY A 90 -15.39 23.95 14.79
CA GLY A 90 -16.50 23.14 15.30
C GLY A 90 -16.19 22.54 16.67
N LYS A 91 -17.07 21.65 17.15
CA LYS A 91 -16.90 20.93 18.43
C LYS A 91 -17.01 19.43 18.23
N VAL A 92 -16.11 18.72 18.89
CA VAL A 92 -16.11 17.26 19.03
C VAL A 92 -16.26 16.96 20.52
N GLU A 93 -17.02 15.93 20.87
CA GLU A 93 -17.17 15.48 22.25
C GLU A 93 -16.88 13.97 22.34
N PRO A 94 -16.22 13.52 23.42
CA PRO A 94 -16.05 12.10 23.67
C PRO A 94 -17.42 11.41 23.81
N GLY A 95 -17.62 10.27 23.15
CA GLY A 95 -18.88 9.51 23.24
C GLY A 95 -19.12 8.81 24.58
N LYS A 96 -18.57 9.32 25.69
CA LYS A 96 -18.79 8.81 27.05
C LYS A 96 -20.23 9.13 27.48
N GLY A 97 -21.14 8.20 27.20
CA GLY A 97 -22.53 8.23 27.65
C GLY A 97 -23.59 8.27 26.55
N VAL A 98 -23.19 8.45 25.28
CA VAL A 98 -24.11 8.49 24.13
C VAL A 98 -23.57 7.58 23.02
N GLY A 99 -23.81 6.27 23.18
CA GLY A 99 -23.66 5.22 22.16
C GLY A 99 -22.43 5.32 21.26
N THR A 100 -21.35 4.63 21.61
CA THR A 100 -20.31 4.31 20.62
C THR A 100 -20.93 3.45 19.52
N GLU A 101 -20.86 3.90 18.26
CA GLU A 101 -21.42 3.15 17.13
C GLU A 101 -20.27 2.41 16.43
N PHE A 102 -20.26 1.09 16.61
CA PHE A 102 -19.32 0.20 15.96
C PHE A 102 -20.11 -0.82 15.13
N GLY A 103 -19.86 -0.84 13.82
CA GLY A 103 -20.44 -1.80 12.91
C GLY A 103 -21.39 -1.19 11.90
N LYS A 104 -22.36 -1.99 11.45
CA LYS A 104 -23.30 -1.58 10.39
C LYS A 104 -24.31 -0.59 10.93
N ALA A 105 -24.49 0.50 10.20
CA ALA A 105 -25.50 1.52 10.46
C ALA A 105 -26.23 1.88 9.17
N GLU A 106 -27.43 2.43 9.28
CA GLU A 106 -28.11 3.10 8.17
C GLU A 106 -28.00 4.61 8.36
N ILE A 107 -27.60 5.31 7.30
CA ILE A 107 -27.65 6.77 7.22
C ILE A 107 -28.77 7.18 6.27
N GLU A 108 -29.40 8.31 6.54
CA GLU A 108 -30.36 8.97 5.67
C GLU A 108 -29.72 10.22 5.05
N LEU A 109 -29.77 10.33 3.73
CA LEU A 109 -29.19 11.45 2.98
C LEU A 109 -30.08 12.68 3.09
N LYS A 110 -29.55 13.77 3.66
CA LYS A 110 -30.24 15.06 3.85
C LYS A 110 -29.93 16.05 2.73
N ASN A 111 -28.73 15.96 2.17
CA ASN A 111 -28.29 16.74 1.01
C ASN A 111 -27.36 15.86 0.16
N THR A 112 -27.52 15.93 -1.16
CA THR A 112 -26.77 15.13 -2.13
C THR A 112 -25.75 15.94 -2.93
N GLU A 113 -25.37 17.13 -2.48
CA GLU A 113 -24.24 17.87 -3.08
C GLU A 113 -22.87 17.21 -2.78
N GLY A 114 -21.90 17.46 -3.65
CA GLY A 114 -20.51 17.04 -3.45
C GLY A 114 -20.35 15.52 -3.47
N ILE A 115 -19.85 14.95 -2.37
CA ILE A 115 -19.54 13.51 -2.26
C ILE A 115 -20.75 12.58 -2.38
N PHE A 116 -21.98 13.12 -2.36
CA PHE A 116 -23.23 12.37 -2.54
C PHE A 116 -23.96 12.70 -3.85
N SER A 117 -23.30 13.29 -4.85
CA SER A 117 -23.90 13.70 -6.13
C SER A 117 -24.60 12.57 -6.91
N SER A 118 -24.24 11.31 -6.66
CA SER A 118 -24.85 10.12 -7.25
C SER A 118 -26.03 9.54 -6.45
N PHE A 119 -26.48 10.21 -5.38
CA PHE A 119 -27.52 9.74 -4.46
C PHE A 119 -28.79 10.61 -4.54
N MET A 120 -29.87 10.16 -3.91
CA MET A 120 -31.12 10.94 -3.77
C MET A 120 -31.34 11.42 -2.34
N VAL A 121 -31.92 12.62 -2.19
CA VAL A 121 -32.34 13.14 -0.87
C VAL A 121 -33.44 12.22 -0.30
N GLY A 122 -33.31 11.88 0.98
CA GLY A 122 -34.18 10.92 1.68
C GLY A 122 -33.82 9.45 1.42
N GLU A 123 -32.84 9.16 0.57
CA GLU A 123 -32.32 7.81 0.40
C GLU A 123 -31.68 7.32 1.72
N THR A 124 -31.81 6.03 2.02
CA THR A 124 -31.06 5.38 3.09
C THR A 124 -30.01 4.44 2.52
N THR A 125 -28.84 4.38 3.15
CA THR A 125 -27.79 3.44 2.74
C THR A 125 -27.02 2.89 3.93
N GLN A 126 -26.55 1.65 3.80
CA GLN A 126 -25.76 0.99 4.84
C GLN A 126 -24.30 1.46 4.78
N VAL A 127 -23.78 1.84 5.95
CA VAL A 127 -22.39 2.26 6.16
C VAL A 127 -21.75 1.48 7.31
N TRP A 128 -20.43 1.57 7.39
CA TRP A 128 -19.64 1.00 8.50
C TRP A 128 -19.13 2.09 9.43
N MET A 129 -19.78 2.21 10.59
CA MET A 129 -19.38 3.12 11.66
C MET A 129 -18.25 2.51 12.49
N SER A 130 -17.30 3.35 12.90
CA SER A 130 -16.26 2.95 13.85
C SER A 130 -15.77 4.17 14.61
N HIS A 131 -16.52 4.61 15.62
CA HIS A 131 -16.15 5.83 16.33
C HIS A 131 -16.50 5.83 17.82
N GLY A 132 -15.58 6.40 18.60
CA GLY A 132 -15.78 6.75 19.99
C GLY A 132 -16.33 8.17 20.12
N ASP A 133 -15.65 9.14 19.51
CA ASP A 133 -16.00 10.55 19.58
C ASP A 133 -17.05 10.94 18.53
N LYS A 134 -17.74 12.06 18.75
CA LYS A 134 -18.76 12.57 17.83
C LYS A 134 -18.62 14.09 17.67
N VAL A 135 -18.92 14.58 16.47
CA VAL A 135 -19.12 16.01 16.25
C VAL A 135 -20.40 16.45 16.97
N THR A 136 -20.39 17.60 17.63
CA THR A 136 -21.59 18.18 18.28
C THR A 136 -21.92 19.59 17.78
N ALA A 137 -20.96 20.28 17.17
CA ALA A 137 -21.20 21.55 16.49
C ALA A 137 -20.39 21.65 15.20
N LEU A 138 -21.05 22.07 14.11
CA LEU A 138 -20.42 22.20 12.80
C LEU A 138 -19.53 23.44 12.69
N PRO A 139 -18.45 23.38 11.88
CA PRO A 139 -17.71 24.57 11.49
C PRO A 139 -18.59 25.53 10.69
N ARG A 140 -18.20 26.81 10.65
CA ARG A 140 -18.91 27.80 9.81
C ARG A 140 -18.85 27.40 8.34
N GLY A 141 -20.01 27.45 7.67
CA GLY A 141 -20.16 27.11 6.25
C GLY A 141 -20.50 25.64 5.98
N PHE A 142 -20.38 24.78 6.99
CA PHE A 142 -20.74 23.37 6.86
C PHE A 142 -22.25 23.17 7.03
N SER A 143 -22.77 22.16 6.33
CA SER A 143 -24.14 21.68 6.43
C SER A 143 -24.17 20.16 6.64
N ILE A 144 -25.30 19.64 7.12
CA ILE A 144 -25.51 18.20 7.28
C ILE A 144 -25.80 17.60 5.90
N LEU A 145 -25.01 16.60 5.51
CA LEU A 145 -25.21 15.84 4.27
C LEU A 145 -25.94 14.53 4.55
N ALA A 146 -25.63 13.86 5.66
CA ALA A 146 -26.30 12.63 6.08
C ALA A 146 -26.31 12.49 7.61
N SER A 147 -27.30 11.77 8.13
CA SER A 147 -27.45 11.48 9.56
C SER A 147 -27.82 10.03 9.79
N SER A 148 -27.31 9.42 10.87
CA SER A 148 -27.81 8.16 11.42
C SER A 148 -28.79 8.41 12.57
N LYS A 149 -29.34 7.34 13.13
CA LYS A 149 -30.20 7.41 14.32
C LYS A 149 -29.49 7.99 15.55
N ASP A 150 -28.20 7.65 15.72
CA ASP A 150 -27.42 7.96 16.93
C ASP A 150 -26.33 9.02 16.66
N ASP A 151 -26.26 9.55 15.44
CA ASP A 151 -25.32 10.59 15.02
C ASP A 151 -25.93 11.52 13.94
N PRO A 152 -26.34 12.75 14.31
CA PRO A 152 -26.90 13.71 13.34
C PRO A 152 -25.86 14.26 12.35
N TYR A 153 -24.57 14.03 12.57
CA TYR A 153 -23.47 14.58 11.78
C TYR A 153 -22.67 13.48 11.06
N SER A 154 -23.30 12.33 10.77
CA SER A 154 -22.66 11.20 10.10
C SER A 154 -21.98 11.54 8.78
N ALA A 155 -22.50 12.54 8.06
CA ALA A 155 -21.74 13.22 7.02
C ALA A 155 -22.06 14.71 7.00
N VAL A 156 -21.03 15.52 6.80
CA VAL A 156 -21.10 16.99 6.80
C VAL A 156 -20.24 17.53 5.66
N GLY A 157 -20.55 18.74 5.19
CA GLY A 157 -19.68 19.36 4.20
C GLY A 157 -19.98 20.81 3.90
N ASP A 158 -19.00 21.43 3.27
CA ASP A 158 -19.03 22.74 2.64
C ASP A 158 -18.75 22.55 1.14
N PRO A 159 -19.79 22.42 0.30
CA PRO A 159 -19.65 22.22 -1.13
C PRO A 159 -18.93 23.36 -1.85
N SER A 160 -18.92 24.57 -1.28
CA SER A 160 -18.24 25.73 -1.88
C SER A 160 -16.72 25.65 -1.77
N ARG A 161 -16.22 25.09 -0.67
CA ARG A 161 -14.78 24.85 -0.43
C ARG A 161 -14.35 23.42 -0.77
N HIS A 162 -15.30 22.54 -1.09
CA HIS A 162 -15.11 21.10 -1.28
C HIS A 162 -14.48 20.41 -0.06
N PHE A 163 -14.94 20.80 1.13
CA PHE A 163 -14.56 20.13 2.38
C PHE A 163 -15.69 19.22 2.82
N TYR A 164 -15.36 17.96 3.05
CA TYR A 164 -16.33 16.94 3.41
C TYR A 164 -15.81 16.11 4.57
N GLY A 165 -16.69 15.72 5.48
CA GLY A 165 -16.36 14.84 6.58
C GLY A 165 -17.40 13.75 6.72
N ILE A 166 -16.95 12.51 6.88
CA ILE A 166 -17.80 11.34 7.11
C ILE A 166 -17.36 10.61 8.39
N GLN A 167 -18.32 10.18 9.20
CA GLN A 167 -18.05 9.46 10.46
C GLN A 167 -17.88 7.94 10.26
N PHE A 168 -18.15 7.44 9.04
CA PHE A 168 -18.06 6.04 8.64
C PHE A 168 -16.93 5.79 7.64
N HIS A 169 -16.56 4.52 7.47
CA HIS A 169 -15.50 4.07 6.58
C HIS A 169 -16.07 3.67 5.21
N THR A 170 -15.80 4.47 4.18
CA THR A 170 -16.26 4.27 2.81
C THR A 170 -15.42 3.25 2.02
N GLU A 171 -14.22 2.97 2.52
CA GLU A 171 -13.21 2.11 1.92
C GLU A 171 -13.44 0.60 2.17
N VAL A 172 -14.31 0.27 3.14
CA VAL A 172 -14.66 -1.11 3.48
C VAL A 172 -15.88 -1.62 2.71
N VAL A 173 -15.92 -2.93 2.47
CA VAL A 173 -17.01 -3.59 1.73
C VAL A 173 -18.37 -3.50 2.42
N HIS A 174 -18.41 -3.19 3.71
CA HIS A 174 -19.64 -3.08 4.48
C HIS A 174 -20.40 -1.77 4.18
N THR A 175 -19.73 -0.76 3.62
CA THR A 175 -20.36 0.46 3.12
C THR A 175 -20.74 0.25 1.65
N LEU A 176 -22.01 -0.03 1.40
CA LEU A 176 -22.47 -0.61 0.12
C LEU A 176 -22.21 0.29 -1.08
N ARG A 177 -22.39 1.61 -0.91
CA ARG A 177 -22.15 2.62 -1.96
C ARG A 177 -20.86 3.41 -1.72
N GLY A 178 -19.90 2.85 -0.98
CA GLY A 178 -18.68 3.57 -0.59
C GLY A 178 -17.76 3.96 -1.76
N ASN A 179 -17.69 3.12 -2.80
CA ASN A 179 -16.95 3.47 -4.01
C ASN A 179 -17.54 4.69 -4.74
N GLU A 180 -18.86 4.89 -4.67
CA GLU A 180 -19.50 6.04 -5.31
C GLU A 180 -19.18 7.33 -4.57
N ILE A 181 -19.16 7.30 -3.23
CA ILE A 181 -18.73 8.44 -2.40
C ILE A 181 -17.28 8.83 -2.73
N LEU A 182 -16.38 7.85 -2.80
CA LEU A 182 -14.98 8.09 -3.19
C LEU A 182 -14.86 8.60 -4.63
N SER A 183 -15.67 8.08 -5.55
CA SER A 183 -15.74 8.54 -6.95
C SER A 183 -16.16 10.02 -7.03
N ASN A 184 -17.20 10.41 -6.31
CA ASN A 184 -17.67 11.79 -6.27
C ASN A 184 -16.64 12.73 -5.61
N PHE A 185 -15.90 12.25 -4.60
CA PHE A 185 -14.76 13.00 -4.07
C PHE A 185 -13.67 13.21 -5.11
N ILE A 186 -13.26 12.16 -5.84
CA ILE A 186 -12.29 12.27 -6.94
C ILE A 186 -12.75 13.32 -7.95
N GLU A 187 -14.02 13.31 -8.34
CA GLU A 187 -14.59 14.30 -9.27
C GLU A 187 -14.44 15.74 -8.75
N SER A 188 -14.67 15.95 -7.45
CA SER A 188 -14.48 17.27 -6.83
C SER A 188 -13.03 17.78 -6.90
N THR A 189 -12.03 16.89 -6.98
CA THR A 189 -10.62 17.25 -7.15
C THR A 189 -10.25 17.64 -8.57
N GLY A 190 -11.08 17.29 -9.55
CA GLY A 190 -10.75 17.43 -10.98
C GLY A 190 -9.62 16.50 -11.46
N ALA A 191 -9.17 15.55 -10.63
CA ALA A 191 -8.11 14.61 -10.98
C ALA A 191 -8.53 13.71 -12.14
N LYS A 192 -7.63 13.54 -13.12
CA LYS A 192 -7.85 12.62 -14.24
C LYS A 192 -7.61 11.18 -13.82
N ARG A 193 -8.49 10.29 -14.27
CA ARG A 193 -8.38 8.83 -14.06
C ARG A 193 -7.34 8.20 -14.98
N ALA A 194 -6.07 8.55 -14.78
CA ALA A 194 -4.95 8.11 -15.61
C ALA A 194 -4.17 6.93 -15.02
N TRP A 195 -4.48 6.51 -13.79
CA TRP A 195 -3.86 5.33 -13.20
C TRP A 195 -4.49 4.07 -13.77
N ASN A 196 -3.73 3.36 -14.60
CA ASN A 196 -4.06 2.03 -15.06
C ASN A 196 -2.79 1.19 -15.20
N LEU A 197 -2.93 -0.11 -14.97
CA LEU A 197 -1.78 -1.00 -14.89
C LEU A 197 -1.13 -1.30 -16.26
N GLY A 198 -1.82 -1.04 -17.38
CA GLY A 198 -1.23 -1.15 -18.71
C GLY A 198 -0.15 -0.10 -18.93
N ASP A 199 -0.53 1.16 -18.78
CA ASP A 199 0.38 2.31 -18.88
C ASP A 199 1.48 2.23 -17.82
N PHE A 200 1.17 1.72 -16.62
CA PHE A 200 2.18 1.49 -15.59
C PHE A 200 3.27 0.52 -16.06
N ILE A 201 2.91 -0.61 -16.69
CA ILE A 201 3.89 -1.57 -17.20
C ILE A 201 4.77 -0.91 -18.26
N GLU A 202 4.18 -0.18 -19.20
CA GLU A 202 4.93 0.52 -20.25
C GLU A 202 5.87 1.57 -19.66
N LYS A 203 5.39 2.42 -18.75
CA LYS A 203 6.22 3.39 -18.04
C LYS A 203 7.35 2.69 -17.27
N SER A 204 7.05 1.62 -16.56
CA SER A 204 8.03 0.87 -15.77
C SER A 204 9.13 0.28 -16.66
N ILE A 205 8.79 -0.23 -17.84
CA ILE A 205 9.79 -0.72 -18.81
C ILE A 205 10.76 0.41 -19.19
N HIS A 206 10.25 1.60 -19.50
CA HIS A 206 11.09 2.76 -19.84
C HIS A 206 11.94 3.22 -18.65
N ASP A 207 11.36 3.30 -17.45
CA ASP A 207 12.06 3.70 -16.23
C ASP A 207 13.19 2.72 -15.90
N ILE A 208 12.93 1.40 -16.02
CA ILE A 208 13.92 0.34 -15.86
C ILE A 208 15.06 0.51 -16.86
N GLN A 209 14.75 0.65 -18.16
CA GLN A 209 15.77 0.83 -19.20
C GLN A 209 16.65 2.07 -18.94
N ASN A 210 16.03 3.18 -18.53
CA ASN A 210 16.72 4.43 -18.22
C ASN A 210 17.62 4.33 -16.98
N GLN A 211 17.18 3.62 -15.94
CA GLN A 211 17.96 3.44 -14.71
C GLN A 211 19.12 2.45 -14.92
N VAL A 212 18.87 1.37 -15.65
CA VAL A 212 19.83 0.28 -15.87
C VAL A 212 20.88 0.68 -16.91
N LYS A 213 20.49 1.38 -17.97
CA LYS A 213 21.35 1.80 -19.09
C LYS A 213 22.06 0.60 -19.73
N ASP A 214 23.38 0.49 -19.56
CA ASP A 214 24.23 -0.59 -20.11
C ASP A 214 24.57 -1.68 -19.07
N ARG A 215 24.07 -1.54 -17.83
CA ARG A 215 24.30 -2.51 -16.74
C ARG A 215 23.37 -3.71 -16.84
N ASN A 216 23.69 -4.81 -16.17
CA ASN A 216 22.83 -5.97 -16.06
C ASN A 216 22.11 -5.99 -14.71
N VAL A 217 21.10 -6.84 -14.57
CA VAL A 217 20.34 -6.99 -13.33
C VAL A 217 20.48 -8.40 -12.81
N PHE A 218 20.86 -8.54 -11.55
CA PHE A 218 20.86 -9.79 -10.81
C PHE A 218 19.70 -9.76 -9.83
N MET A 219 18.84 -10.78 -9.82
CA MET A 219 17.69 -10.84 -8.93
C MET A 219 17.57 -12.20 -8.24
N LEU A 220 17.37 -12.16 -6.93
CA LEU A 220 16.98 -13.32 -6.15
C LEU A 220 15.47 -13.52 -6.21
N ILE A 221 15.06 -14.73 -6.56
CA ILE A 221 13.66 -15.11 -6.77
C ILE A 221 13.28 -16.09 -5.68
N SER A 222 12.47 -15.64 -4.74
CA SER A 222 11.94 -16.48 -3.65
C SER A 222 10.87 -17.49 -4.12
N GLY A 223 10.49 -17.45 -5.40
CA GLY A 223 9.33 -18.14 -5.95
C GLY A 223 8.01 -17.46 -5.64
N GLY A 224 7.97 -16.50 -4.69
CA GLY A 224 6.80 -15.67 -4.36
C GLY A 224 6.22 -14.93 -5.58
N VAL A 225 4.98 -14.48 -5.45
CA VAL A 225 4.30 -13.71 -6.52
C VAL A 225 5.10 -12.45 -6.86
N ASP A 226 5.50 -11.66 -5.85
CA ASP A 226 6.13 -10.36 -6.09
C ASP A 226 7.49 -10.49 -6.79
N SER A 227 8.33 -11.43 -6.32
CA SER A 227 9.64 -11.69 -6.93
C SER A 227 9.52 -12.25 -8.35
N THR A 228 8.53 -13.10 -8.62
CA THR A 228 8.30 -13.65 -9.96
C THR A 228 7.77 -12.59 -10.93
N VAL A 229 6.83 -11.75 -10.50
CA VAL A 229 6.32 -10.64 -11.32
C VAL A 229 7.42 -9.61 -11.59
N ALA A 230 8.19 -9.23 -10.57
CA ALA A 230 9.31 -8.32 -10.72
C ALA A 230 10.36 -8.86 -11.70
N TYR A 231 10.75 -10.14 -11.56
CA TYR A 231 11.66 -10.79 -12.50
C TYR A 231 11.11 -10.78 -13.93
N SER A 232 9.84 -11.15 -14.11
CA SER A 232 9.19 -11.17 -15.41
C SER A 232 9.16 -9.78 -16.06
N LEU A 233 8.92 -8.73 -15.27
CA LEU A 233 8.93 -7.34 -15.73
C LEU A 233 10.34 -6.89 -16.13
N LEU A 234 11.37 -7.27 -15.37
CA LEU A 234 12.77 -6.99 -15.68
C LEU A 234 13.20 -7.64 -16.99
N VAL A 235 12.90 -8.94 -17.16
CA VAL A 235 13.21 -9.68 -18.40
C VAL A 235 12.47 -9.08 -19.59
N LYS A 236 11.20 -8.69 -19.42
CA LYS A 236 10.44 -7.99 -20.47
C LYS A 236 11.07 -6.64 -20.84
N ALA A 237 11.62 -5.91 -19.87
CA ALA A 237 12.20 -4.60 -20.09
C ALA A 237 13.60 -4.64 -20.73
N LEU A 238 14.44 -5.61 -20.33
CA LEU A 238 15.87 -5.62 -20.66
C LEU A 238 16.28 -6.77 -21.59
N GLY A 239 15.43 -7.78 -21.74
CA GLY A 239 15.74 -9.04 -22.41
C GLY A 239 16.39 -10.07 -21.45
N PRO A 240 16.26 -11.37 -21.76
CA PRO A 240 16.76 -12.46 -20.91
C PRO A 240 18.28 -12.41 -20.72
N ASP A 241 19.04 -11.96 -21.73
CA ASP A 241 20.51 -11.93 -21.69
C ASP A 241 21.08 -10.94 -20.65
N ARG A 242 20.27 -9.99 -20.19
CA ARG A 242 20.69 -8.91 -19.29
C ARG A 242 20.14 -9.04 -17.88
N VAL A 243 19.34 -10.07 -17.62
CA VAL A 243 18.71 -10.30 -16.32
C VAL A 243 19.03 -11.71 -15.85
N TYR A 244 19.84 -11.82 -14.81
CA TYR A 244 20.18 -13.08 -14.18
C TYR A 244 19.26 -13.32 -12.97
N GLY A 245 18.32 -14.26 -13.13
CA GLY A 245 17.45 -14.71 -12.06
C GLY A 245 17.99 -15.95 -11.35
N MET A 246 18.08 -15.91 -10.02
CA MET A 246 18.41 -17.07 -9.21
C MET A 246 17.32 -17.37 -8.18
N LEU A 247 16.82 -18.60 -8.18
CA LEU A 247 16.02 -19.17 -7.10
C LEU A 247 16.91 -20.02 -6.19
N VAL A 248 16.85 -19.77 -4.88
CA VAL A 248 17.56 -20.58 -3.88
C VAL A 248 16.62 -21.63 -3.33
N ASP A 249 16.92 -22.91 -3.55
CA ASP A 249 16.21 -24.01 -2.90
C ASP A 249 16.71 -24.15 -1.46
N THR A 250 15.93 -23.61 -0.52
CA THR A 250 16.22 -23.66 0.92
C THR A 250 15.90 -25.01 1.54
N GLY A 251 15.20 -25.89 0.81
CA GLY A 251 14.72 -27.17 1.35
C GLY A 251 13.47 -27.07 2.20
N PHE A 252 12.94 -25.85 2.39
CA PHE A 252 11.70 -25.57 3.12
C PHE A 252 10.59 -25.03 2.21
N MET A 253 10.71 -25.22 0.90
CA MET A 253 9.68 -24.87 -0.09
C MET A 253 8.56 -25.92 -0.11
N ARG A 254 7.43 -25.63 -0.79
CA ARG A 254 6.40 -26.64 -1.02
C ARG A 254 6.85 -27.67 -2.05
N GLN A 255 6.28 -28.86 -1.96
CA GLN A 255 6.50 -29.91 -2.95
C GLN A 255 6.15 -29.40 -4.37
N GLY A 256 7.09 -29.51 -5.30
CA GLY A 256 6.91 -29.10 -6.70
C GLY A 256 6.98 -27.60 -6.97
N GLU A 257 7.16 -26.75 -5.95
CA GLU A 257 7.09 -25.28 -6.10
C GLU A 257 8.11 -24.71 -7.08
N ILE A 258 9.33 -25.24 -7.11
CA ILE A 258 10.37 -24.81 -8.03
C ILE A 258 9.97 -25.10 -9.49
N GLU A 259 9.42 -26.29 -9.73
CA GLU A 259 9.01 -26.70 -11.08
C GLU A 259 7.77 -25.93 -11.55
N GLU A 260 6.86 -25.60 -10.63
CA GLU A 260 5.73 -24.70 -10.92
C GLU A 260 6.20 -23.29 -11.31
N VAL A 261 7.16 -22.72 -10.59
CA VAL A 261 7.74 -21.40 -10.91
C VAL A 261 8.44 -21.43 -12.27
N LYS A 262 9.27 -22.45 -12.53
CA LYS A 262 9.89 -22.63 -13.86
C LYS A 262 8.86 -22.74 -14.97
N LYS A 263 7.83 -23.58 -14.78
CA LYS A 263 6.76 -23.75 -15.77
C LYS A 263 6.02 -22.44 -16.04
N ALA A 264 5.75 -21.65 -15.01
CA ALA A 264 5.12 -20.35 -15.14
C ALA A 264 5.99 -19.37 -15.95
N LEU A 265 7.29 -19.29 -15.66
CA LEU A 265 8.23 -18.45 -16.39
C LEU A 265 8.41 -18.91 -17.85
N HIS A 266 8.50 -20.22 -18.08
CA HIS A 266 8.59 -20.79 -19.43
C HIS A 266 7.37 -20.44 -20.29
N SER A 267 6.18 -20.34 -19.68
CA SER A 267 4.95 -19.98 -20.40
C SER A 267 4.97 -18.56 -20.98
N ILE A 268 5.84 -17.69 -20.46
CA ILE A 268 6.06 -16.33 -20.95
C ILE A 268 7.42 -16.16 -21.66
N GLY A 269 8.05 -17.28 -22.06
CA GLY A 269 9.30 -17.28 -22.83
C GLY A 269 10.57 -17.03 -22.00
N ILE A 270 10.49 -17.13 -20.67
CA ILE A 270 11.65 -16.98 -19.78
C ILE A 270 12.12 -18.38 -19.40
N HIS A 271 13.27 -18.79 -19.93
CA HIS A 271 13.83 -20.13 -19.72
C HIS A 271 15.03 -20.16 -18.77
N ASP A 272 15.71 -19.03 -18.62
CA ASP A 272 16.94 -18.91 -17.84
C ASP A 272 16.65 -18.57 -16.37
N LEU A 273 16.09 -19.54 -15.64
CA LEU A 273 16.02 -19.48 -14.19
C LEU A 273 17.09 -20.39 -13.59
N HIS A 274 18.13 -19.81 -12.99
CA HIS A 274 19.10 -20.57 -12.23
C HIS A 274 18.49 -21.04 -10.91
N VAL A 275 18.71 -22.31 -10.55
CA VAL A 275 18.33 -22.85 -9.25
C VAL A 275 19.58 -23.25 -8.49
N GLN A 276 19.85 -22.54 -7.40
CA GLN A 276 20.92 -22.89 -6.47
C GLN A 276 20.35 -23.81 -5.40
N ASP A 277 20.77 -25.08 -5.41
CA ASP A 277 20.48 -26.00 -4.32
C ASP A 277 21.35 -25.64 -3.10
N ALA A 278 20.70 -25.26 -2.00
CA ALA A 278 21.36 -24.90 -0.74
C ALA A 278 20.74 -25.68 0.45
N LYS A 279 20.02 -26.78 0.17
CA LYS A 279 19.22 -27.48 1.19
C LYS A 279 20.05 -27.90 2.40
N GLN A 280 21.23 -28.45 2.16
CA GLN A 280 22.06 -29.02 3.23
C GLN A 280 22.60 -27.93 4.15
N GLU A 281 22.95 -26.77 3.60
CA GLU A 281 23.41 -25.61 4.33
C GLU A 281 22.32 -25.07 5.24
N PHE A 282 21.10 -24.91 4.72
CA PHE A 282 19.95 -24.47 5.51
C PHE A 282 19.56 -25.50 6.59
N TYR A 283 19.61 -26.81 6.30
CA TYR A 283 19.32 -27.84 7.28
C TYR A 283 20.34 -27.86 8.42
N LYS A 284 21.62 -27.68 8.10
CA LYS A 284 22.70 -27.64 9.08
C LYS A 284 22.58 -26.43 10.02
N ASP A 285 22.23 -25.26 9.50
CA ASP A 285 22.08 -24.05 10.31
C ASP A 285 20.89 -24.11 11.27
N LEU A 286 19.88 -24.91 10.95
CA LEU A 286 18.65 -25.05 11.75
C LEU A 286 18.65 -26.28 12.65
N GLU A 287 19.72 -27.07 12.66
CA GLU A 287 19.84 -28.27 13.49
C GLU A 287 19.72 -27.90 14.98
N GLY A 288 18.72 -28.46 15.66
CA GLY A 288 18.45 -28.20 17.07
C GLY A 288 17.85 -26.82 17.39
N VAL A 289 17.52 -26.00 16.39
CA VAL A 289 16.92 -24.67 16.59
C VAL A 289 15.40 -24.80 16.70
N ALA A 290 14.87 -24.71 17.92
CA ALA A 290 13.42 -24.74 18.17
C ALA A 290 12.75 -23.36 18.11
N ASP A 291 13.47 -22.31 18.49
CA ASP A 291 12.93 -20.95 18.60
C ASP A 291 12.61 -20.36 17.20
N PRO A 292 11.36 -19.94 16.94
CA PRO A 292 10.93 -19.51 15.62
C PRO A 292 11.61 -18.21 15.14
N GLU A 293 11.96 -17.30 16.05
CA GLU A 293 12.65 -16.06 15.68
C GLU A 293 14.10 -16.34 15.33
N LYS A 294 14.79 -17.20 16.10
CA LYS A 294 16.13 -17.68 15.74
C LYS A 294 16.13 -18.42 14.39
N LYS A 295 15.10 -19.20 14.08
CA LYS A 295 14.97 -19.84 12.76
C LYS A 295 14.93 -18.78 11.65
N ARG A 296 14.18 -17.68 11.84
CA ARG A 296 14.13 -16.56 10.87
C ARG A 296 15.49 -15.90 10.69
N GLU A 297 16.20 -15.64 11.78
CA GLU A 297 17.54 -15.05 11.76
C GLU A 297 18.52 -15.92 10.98
N TRP A 298 18.59 -17.22 11.29
CA TRP A 298 19.48 -18.17 10.60
C TRP A 298 19.16 -18.30 9.12
N ILE A 299 17.87 -18.37 8.76
CA ILE A 299 17.46 -18.43 7.35
C ILE A 299 17.85 -17.15 6.62
N GLY A 300 17.62 -15.99 7.22
CA GLY A 300 18.02 -14.70 6.65
C GLY A 300 19.54 -14.62 6.43
N TYR A 301 20.31 -15.01 7.45
CA TYR A 301 21.77 -15.07 7.38
C TYR A 301 22.26 -16.00 6.25
N ARG A 302 21.78 -17.24 6.21
CA ARG A 302 22.19 -18.22 5.19
C ARG A 302 21.84 -17.75 3.79
N PHE A 303 20.68 -17.09 3.62
CA PHE A 303 20.28 -16.56 2.33
C PHE A 303 21.25 -15.49 1.80
N LEU A 304 21.74 -14.60 2.68
CA LEU A 304 22.75 -13.60 2.34
C LEU A 304 24.11 -14.25 2.01
N GLU A 305 24.51 -15.30 2.72
CA GLU A 305 25.74 -16.04 2.41
C GLU A 305 25.67 -16.72 1.04
N VAL A 306 24.56 -17.41 0.72
CA VAL A 306 24.35 -18.01 -0.61
C VAL A 306 24.35 -16.95 -1.71
N GLN A 307 23.72 -15.79 -1.46
CA GLN A 307 23.76 -14.67 -2.40
C GLN A 307 25.19 -14.22 -2.69
N LYS A 308 26.02 -14.08 -1.64
CA LYS A 308 27.41 -13.64 -1.76
C LYS A 308 28.26 -14.66 -2.50
N GLU A 309 28.12 -15.94 -2.17
CA GLU A 309 28.82 -17.03 -2.85
C GLU A 309 28.50 -17.07 -4.35
N VAL A 310 27.22 -16.90 -4.71
CA VAL A 310 26.79 -16.87 -6.11
C VAL A 310 27.26 -15.61 -6.82
N ALA A 311 27.18 -14.45 -6.18
CA ALA A 311 27.68 -13.22 -6.78
C ALA A 311 29.19 -13.30 -7.06
N GLN A 312 29.96 -13.93 -6.17
CA GLN A 312 31.39 -14.17 -6.36
C GLN A 312 31.67 -15.19 -7.47
N SER A 313 30.92 -16.29 -7.53
CA SER A 313 31.11 -17.35 -8.53
C SER A 313 30.76 -16.88 -9.95
N LEU A 314 29.78 -15.99 -10.08
CA LEU A 314 29.39 -15.35 -11.33
C LEU A 314 30.26 -14.15 -11.68
N HIS A 315 31.22 -13.78 -10.82
CA HIS A 315 32.07 -12.59 -10.98
C HIS A 315 31.26 -11.33 -11.28
N LEU A 316 30.15 -11.13 -10.55
CA LEU A 316 29.28 -9.97 -10.74
C LEU A 316 30.02 -8.70 -10.33
N ASP A 317 30.47 -7.92 -11.32
CA ASP A 317 31.06 -6.61 -11.12
C ASP A 317 29.99 -5.62 -10.59
N PRO A 318 30.13 -5.07 -9.36
CA PRO A 318 29.15 -4.15 -8.77
C PRO A 318 28.92 -2.86 -9.56
N GLU A 319 29.83 -2.50 -10.48
CA GLU A 319 29.66 -1.35 -11.37
C GLU A 319 28.86 -1.71 -12.63
N ARG A 320 28.79 -3.00 -12.97
CA ARG A 320 28.05 -3.52 -14.13
C ARG A 320 26.75 -4.22 -13.78
N TRP A 321 26.52 -4.54 -12.51
CA TRP A 321 25.35 -5.29 -12.07
C TRP A 321 24.55 -4.53 -11.01
N LEU A 322 23.24 -4.50 -11.18
CA LEU A 322 22.29 -3.98 -10.20
C LEU A 322 21.55 -5.12 -9.52
N LEU A 323 21.16 -4.90 -8.27
CA LEU A 323 20.34 -5.83 -7.52
C LEU A 323 18.86 -5.54 -7.77
N GLY A 324 18.14 -6.50 -8.35
CA GLY A 324 16.68 -6.45 -8.49
C GLY A 324 15.98 -6.95 -7.22
N GLN A 325 14.90 -6.29 -6.83
CA GLN A 325 14.05 -6.71 -5.70
C GLN A 325 12.57 -6.62 -6.04
N GLY A 326 11.77 -7.54 -5.50
CA GLY A 326 10.32 -7.56 -5.63
C GLY A 326 9.59 -6.71 -4.58
N THR A 327 10.21 -5.64 -4.07
CA THR A 327 9.63 -4.75 -3.05
C THR A 327 8.36 -4.09 -3.58
N ILE A 328 7.30 -4.07 -2.76
CA ILE A 328 6.01 -3.47 -3.11
C ILE A 328 5.68 -2.24 -2.25
N TYR A 329 4.64 -1.49 -2.60
CA TYR A 329 4.31 -0.21 -1.96
C TYR A 329 4.15 -0.30 -0.43
N PRO A 330 3.43 -1.29 0.15
CA PRO A 330 3.37 -1.45 1.61
C PRO A 330 4.76 -1.55 2.27
N ASP A 331 5.70 -2.27 1.67
CA ASP A 331 7.05 -2.45 2.22
C ASP A 331 7.79 -1.11 2.28
N THR A 332 7.57 -0.23 1.30
CA THR A 332 8.21 1.09 1.21
C THR A 332 7.71 2.07 2.28
N ILE A 333 6.43 1.97 2.65
CA ILE A 333 5.79 2.81 3.67
C ILE A 333 6.20 2.35 5.08
N GLU A 334 6.15 1.04 5.33
CA GLU A 334 6.52 0.46 6.63
C GLU A 334 7.99 0.73 7.00
N SER A 335 8.86 0.76 6.00
CA SER A 335 10.30 1.07 6.16
C SER A 335 10.61 2.56 6.09
N GLY A 336 9.81 3.34 5.35
CA GLY A 336 9.88 4.81 5.33
C GLY A 336 9.46 5.47 6.64
N GLY A 337 8.85 4.70 7.55
CA GLY A 337 8.63 5.09 8.93
C GLY A 337 7.49 6.09 9.10
N THR A 338 6.26 5.74 8.69
CA THR A 338 5.08 6.33 9.33
C THR A 338 5.16 6.01 10.81
N LYS A 339 5.46 7.02 11.65
CA LYS A 339 5.76 6.85 13.09
C LYS A 339 4.61 6.17 13.85
N HIS A 340 3.41 6.24 13.30
CA HIS A 340 2.17 5.76 13.90
C HIS A 340 1.74 4.35 13.43
N ALA A 341 2.41 3.75 12.44
CA ALA A 341 2.14 2.37 12.04
C ALA A 341 2.87 1.39 12.95
N SER A 342 2.16 0.37 13.44
CA SER A 342 2.75 -0.70 14.25
C SER A 342 3.76 -1.49 13.42
N LYS A 343 5.04 -1.46 13.81
CA LYS A 343 6.13 -2.25 13.21
C LYS A 343 5.89 -3.74 13.44
N ILE A 344 5.17 -4.39 12.53
CA ILE A 344 4.78 -5.81 12.69
C ILE A 344 5.80 -6.77 12.03
N LYS A 345 6.74 -6.31 11.19
CA LYS A 345 7.73 -7.20 10.54
C LYS A 345 9.10 -6.55 10.31
N THR A 346 10.17 -7.28 10.65
CA THR A 346 11.52 -7.04 10.14
C THR A 346 11.59 -7.55 8.71
N HIS A 347 11.59 -6.64 7.74
CA HIS A 347 11.67 -7.01 6.32
C HIS A 347 13.12 -7.28 5.93
N HIS A 348 13.40 -8.50 5.48
CA HIS A 348 14.72 -8.89 4.96
C HIS A 348 15.19 -8.07 3.75
N ASN A 349 14.29 -7.33 3.09
CA ASN A 349 14.60 -6.53 1.89
C ASN A 349 15.24 -5.17 2.21
N ARG A 350 15.28 -4.72 3.46
CA ARG A 350 15.80 -3.38 3.84
C ARG A 350 16.72 -3.46 5.07
N VAL A 351 17.81 -4.20 4.92
CA VAL A 351 18.96 -4.15 5.85
C VAL A 351 19.84 -2.93 5.51
N PRO A 352 20.64 -2.39 6.46
CA PRO A 352 21.44 -1.18 6.24
C PRO A 352 22.33 -1.23 4.99
N GLU A 353 22.84 -2.41 4.65
CA GLU A 353 23.64 -2.64 3.45
C GLU A 353 22.84 -2.41 2.17
N ILE A 354 21.56 -2.83 2.15
CA ILE A 354 20.67 -2.61 1.00
C ILE A 354 20.27 -1.14 0.92
N GLU A 355 20.04 -0.47 2.05
CA GLU A 355 19.76 0.98 2.05
C GLU A 355 20.92 1.79 1.47
N ALA A 356 22.17 1.44 1.78
CA ALA A 356 23.34 2.04 1.17
C ALA A 356 23.37 1.82 -0.35
N LEU A 357 23.09 0.59 -0.81
CA LEU A 357 23.00 0.29 -2.25
C LEU A 357 21.85 1.02 -2.94
N ILE A 358 20.71 1.23 -2.28
CA ILE A 358 19.59 2.02 -2.79
C ILE A 358 20.05 3.47 -2.99
N GLN A 359 20.74 4.06 -2.00
CA GLN A 359 21.26 5.43 -2.07
C GLN A 359 22.33 5.59 -3.16
N GLU A 360 23.13 4.56 -3.41
CA GLU A 360 24.10 4.49 -4.51
C GLU A 360 23.45 4.23 -5.88
N GLY A 361 22.12 4.01 -5.95
CA GLY A 361 21.42 3.71 -7.20
C GLY A 361 21.77 2.34 -7.78
N LYS A 362 22.17 1.40 -6.93
CA LYS A 362 22.56 0.01 -7.26
C LYS A 362 21.43 -1.00 -7.09
N VAL A 363 20.26 -0.57 -6.61
CA VAL A 363 19.07 -1.41 -6.43
C VAL A 363 17.94 -0.97 -7.36
N LEU A 364 17.22 -1.94 -7.90
CA LEU A 364 16.09 -1.75 -8.80
C LEU A 364 14.84 -2.42 -8.21
N GLU A 365 13.84 -1.62 -7.86
CA GLU A 365 12.57 -2.05 -7.26
C GLU A 365 11.39 -1.72 -8.19
N PRO A 366 11.12 -2.52 -9.24
CA PRO A 366 10.15 -2.17 -10.28
C PRO A 366 8.70 -2.21 -9.81
N LEU A 367 8.40 -2.83 -8.67
CA LEU A 367 7.05 -2.95 -8.12
C LEU A 367 6.78 -2.01 -6.94
N LYS A 368 7.73 -1.13 -6.59
CA LYS A 368 7.67 -0.30 -5.37
C LYS A 368 6.46 0.62 -5.30
N GLU A 369 5.82 0.91 -6.43
CA GLU A 369 4.62 1.75 -6.52
C GLU A 369 3.33 0.96 -6.42
N LEU A 370 3.36 -0.38 -6.39
CA LEU A 370 2.16 -1.23 -6.50
C LEU A 370 1.74 -1.87 -5.19
N TYR A 371 0.43 -2.01 -5.00
CA TYR A 371 -0.15 -2.90 -3.99
C TYR A 371 -0.15 -4.36 -4.46
N LYS A 372 -0.36 -5.28 -3.51
CA LYS A 372 -0.31 -6.72 -3.75
C LYS A 372 -1.30 -7.21 -4.81
N ASP A 373 -2.50 -6.65 -4.85
CA ASP A 373 -3.51 -6.91 -5.87
C ASP A 373 -3.07 -6.38 -7.24
N GLU A 374 -2.55 -5.16 -7.31
CA GLU A 374 -2.00 -4.57 -8.53
C GLU A 374 -0.83 -5.40 -9.09
N VAL A 375 0.04 -5.93 -8.22
CA VAL A 375 1.12 -6.85 -8.63
C VAL A 375 0.57 -8.12 -9.27
N ARG A 376 -0.54 -8.69 -8.75
CA ARG A 376 -1.16 -9.88 -9.36
C ARG A 376 -1.69 -9.57 -10.75
N GLU A 377 -2.41 -8.45 -10.89
CA GLU A 377 -2.95 -8.00 -12.17
C GLU A 377 -1.83 -7.69 -13.18
N VAL A 378 -0.72 -7.09 -12.74
CA VAL A 378 0.48 -6.93 -13.57
C VAL A 378 1.03 -8.29 -13.99
N GLY A 379 1.12 -9.25 -13.08
CA GLY A 379 1.55 -10.61 -13.40
C GLY A 379 0.71 -11.26 -14.51
N GLU A 380 -0.61 -11.16 -14.44
CA GLU A 380 -1.51 -11.64 -15.51
C GLU A 380 -1.28 -10.90 -16.83
N LYS A 381 -1.13 -9.57 -16.79
CA LYS A 381 -0.84 -8.76 -17.98
C LYS A 381 0.53 -9.06 -18.61
N LEU A 382 1.47 -9.57 -17.83
CA LEU A 382 2.75 -10.10 -18.31
C LEU A 382 2.64 -11.52 -18.89
N GLY A 383 1.47 -12.16 -18.75
CA GLY A 383 1.17 -13.49 -19.27
C GLY A 383 1.38 -14.63 -18.27
N LEU A 384 1.70 -14.33 -16.99
CA LEU A 384 1.86 -15.37 -15.99
C LEU A 384 0.53 -16.10 -15.73
N PRO A 385 0.55 -17.42 -15.46
CA PRO A 385 -0.66 -18.18 -15.17
C PRO A 385 -1.43 -17.63 -13.95
N HIS A 386 -2.75 -17.57 -14.05
CA HIS A 386 -3.65 -17.11 -12.99
C HIS A 386 -3.38 -17.81 -11.65
N ASP A 387 -3.28 -19.14 -11.66
CA ASP A 387 -3.05 -19.94 -10.45
C ASP A 387 -1.70 -19.62 -9.78
N MET A 388 -0.71 -19.17 -10.54
CA MET A 388 0.59 -18.76 -10.00
C MET A 388 0.49 -17.41 -9.28
N VAL A 389 -0.17 -16.41 -9.89
CA VAL A 389 -0.23 -15.06 -9.32
C VAL A 389 -1.27 -14.95 -8.20
N TRP A 390 -2.32 -15.78 -8.21
CA TRP A 390 -3.35 -15.82 -7.17
C TRP A 390 -3.11 -16.87 -6.07
N ARG A 391 -1.98 -17.57 -6.10
CA ARG A 391 -1.61 -18.52 -5.05
C ARG A 391 -1.57 -17.87 -3.67
N HIS A 392 -1.85 -18.68 -2.65
CA HIS A 392 -1.73 -18.23 -1.27
C HIS A 392 -0.31 -17.77 -0.93
N PRO A 393 -0.15 -16.70 -0.14
CA PRO A 393 1.16 -16.27 0.35
C PRO A 393 1.89 -17.41 1.05
N PHE A 394 3.19 -17.51 0.78
CA PHE A 394 4.08 -18.45 1.43
C PHE A 394 5.19 -17.66 2.14
N PRO A 395 5.45 -17.91 3.43
CA PRO A 395 6.43 -17.14 4.18
C PRO A 395 7.84 -17.37 3.62
N GLY A 396 8.72 -16.36 3.69
CA GLY A 396 10.12 -16.49 3.26
C GLY A 396 10.86 -17.68 3.92
N PRO A 397 10.74 -17.87 5.25
CA PRO A 397 11.25 -19.06 5.94
C PRO A 397 10.59 -20.40 5.56
N GLY A 398 9.55 -20.36 4.73
CA GLY A 398 8.83 -21.53 4.25
C GLY A 398 8.28 -22.44 5.34
N LEU A 399 8.50 -23.74 5.19
CA LEU A 399 8.07 -24.76 6.13
C LEU A 399 8.84 -24.73 7.45
N ALA A 400 10.01 -24.08 7.54
CA ALA A 400 10.81 -24.07 8.77
C ALA A 400 10.08 -23.45 9.98
N VAL A 401 9.20 -22.47 9.73
CA VAL A 401 8.36 -21.82 10.76
C VAL A 401 6.97 -22.47 10.89
N ARG A 402 6.76 -23.62 10.25
CA ARG A 402 5.55 -24.44 10.37
C ARG A 402 5.82 -25.80 11.04
N ILE A 403 7.07 -26.03 11.44
CA ILE A 403 7.56 -27.26 12.08
C ILE A 403 8.09 -26.90 13.47
#